data_AF-A0A3S0DEH9-F1
#
_entry.id   AF-A0A3S0DEH9-F1
#
_cell.length_a   1.000
_cell.length_b   1.000
_cell.length_c   1.000
_cell.angle_alpha   90.00
_cell.angle_beta   90.00
_cell.angle_gamma   90.00
#
_symmetry.space_group_name_H-M   'P 1'
#
loop_
_entity.id
_entity.type
_entity.pdbx_description
1 polymer ?
#
loop_
_entity_poly.entity_id
_entity_poly.type
_entity_poly.pdbx_seq_one_letter_code
_entity_poly.pdbx_strand_id
1 'polypeptide(L)'
;MKTYSIKQLKTIAAQQGYKMAALETSKGERVQPFNKISVPINKQLDTITNRLMADLFDDGIYYVLMAQTINKSKSADRYPIVKGKLNPDDLKEPTNTPSQPITIVQPAQEVLTYEAALKYQQTISDLKNDIARLELEKTSLQEQLQEALDENELSG
;
A
#
# COMPACT_ATOMS: atom_id res chain seq x y z
N MET A 1 -16.52 1.09 23.89
CA MET A 1 -15.28 0.52 23.30
C MET A 1 -14.06 1.10 24.00
N LYS A 2 -13.10 0.28 24.47
CA LYS A 2 -11.87 0.75 25.11
C LYS A 2 -10.83 1.09 24.04
N THR A 3 -10.29 2.30 24.07
CA THR A 3 -9.28 2.78 23.12
C THR A 3 -7.90 2.77 23.75
N TYR A 4 -6.88 2.61 22.92
CA TYR A 4 -5.48 2.53 23.33
C TYR A 4 -4.69 3.71 22.77
N SER A 5 -3.66 4.12 23.49
CA SER A 5 -2.62 5.02 22.99
C SER A 5 -1.44 4.23 22.46
N ILE A 6 -0.68 4.80 21.51
CA ILE A 6 0.54 4.15 21.00
C ILE A 6 1.53 3.85 22.13
N LYS A 7 1.62 4.71 23.16
CA LYS A 7 2.44 4.47 24.35
C LYS A 7 2.05 3.17 25.06
N GLN A 8 0.76 2.93 25.25
CA GLN A 8 0.26 1.68 25.84
C GLN A 8 0.55 0.47 24.93
N LEU A 9 0.41 0.64 23.61
CA LEU A 9 0.69 -0.43 22.65
C LEU A 9 2.16 -0.83 22.63
N LYS A 10 3.11 0.09 22.85
CA LYS A 10 4.53 -0.25 23.03
C LYS A 10 4.75 -1.15 24.24
N THR A 11 4.10 -0.85 25.37
CA THR A 11 4.18 -1.68 26.58
C THR A 11 3.60 -3.07 26.34
N ILE A 12 2.42 -3.13 25.70
CA ILE A 12 1.77 -4.40 25.34
C ILE A 12 2.63 -5.20 24.36
N ALA A 13 3.25 -4.56 23.39
CA ALA A 13 4.18 -5.19 22.44
C ALA A 13 5.40 -5.81 23.12
N ALA A 14 5.98 -5.12 24.10
CA ALA A 14 7.08 -5.68 24.88
C ALA A 14 6.63 -6.86 25.75
N GLN A 15 5.47 -6.77 26.40
CA GLN A 15 4.95 -7.80 27.30
C GLN A 15 4.50 -9.06 26.56
N GLN A 16 3.86 -8.91 25.40
CA GLN A 16 3.31 -10.02 24.62
C GLN A 16 4.23 -10.50 23.49
N GLY A 17 5.42 -9.91 23.34
CA GLY A 17 6.40 -10.32 22.35
C GLY A 17 5.97 -10.08 20.91
N TYR A 18 5.20 -9.01 20.64
CA TYR A 18 4.83 -8.65 19.27
C TYR A 18 6.06 -8.19 18.48
N LYS A 19 6.14 -8.64 17.23
CA LYS A 19 7.29 -8.35 16.34
C LYS A 19 6.91 -7.43 15.18
N MET A 20 5.63 -7.37 14.84
CA MET A 20 5.14 -6.65 13.68
C MET A 20 3.89 -5.84 14.03
N ALA A 21 3.79 -4.64 13.48
CA ALA A 21 2.64 -3.76 13.59
C ALA A 21 2.20 -3.27 12.20
N ALA A 22 0.89 -3.11 12.04
CA ALA A 22 0.24 -2.52 10.88
C ALA A 22 -0.88 -1.58 11.33
N LEU A 23 -1.34 -0.72 10.43
CA LEU A 23 -2.43 0.23 10.69
C LEU A 23 -3.57 0.00 9.69
N GLU A 24 -4.79 -0.09 10.21
CA GLU A 24 -6.03 -0.18 9.44
C GLU A 24 -7.01 0.95 9.80
N THR A 25 -7.84 1.34 8.85
CA THR A 25 -9.00 2.21 9.08
C THR A 25 -10.14 1.44 9.74
N SER A 26 -11.15 2.15 10.23
CA SER A 26 -12.41 1.56 10.71
C SER A 26 -13.13 0.70 9.66
N LYS A 27 -12.92 0.99 8.38
CA LYS A 27 -13.49 0.26 7.23
C LYS A 27 -12.67 -0.98 6.84
N GLY A 28 -11.57 -1.27 7.53
CA GLY A 28 -10.69 -2.41 7.24
C GLY A 28 -9.66 -2.15 6.13
N GLU A 29 -9.52 -0.91 5.67
CA GLU A 29 -8.50 -0.54 4.68
C GLU A 29 -7.12 -0.45 5.32
N ARG A 30 -6.10 -1.06 4.69
CA ARG A 30 -4.75 -1.12 5.22
C ARG A 30 -3.97 0.17 4.92
N VAL A 31 -4.04 1.12 5.85
CA VAL A 31 -3.28 2.39 5.81
C VAL A 31 -1.77 2.16 5.84
N GLN A 32 -1.32 1.18 6.63
CA GLN A 32 0.09 0.79 6.68
C GLN A 32 0.21 -0.73 6.77
N PRO A 33 0.88 -1.38 5.81
CA PRO A 33 1.11 -2.81 5.87
C PRO A 33 2.07 -3.16 7.01
N PHE A 34 2.13 -4.45 7.35
CA PHE A 34 3.13 -4.92 8.29
C PHE A 34 4.53 -4.66 7.74
N ASN A 35 5.36 -4.01 8.54
CA ASN A 35 6.76 -3.80 8.18
C ASN A 35 7.56 -5.11 8.23
N LYS A 36 8.74 -5.12 7.60
CA LYS A 36 9.66 -6.25 7.66
C LYS A 36 10.00 -6.59 9.11
N ILE A 37 10.12 -7.88 9.43
CA ILE A 37 10.47 -8.35 10.79
C ILE A 37 11.81 -7.80 11.29
N SER A 38 12.69 -7.39 10.37
CA SER A 38 13.99 -6.77 10.69
C SER A 38 13.84 -5.39 11.35
N VAL A 39 12.69 -4.73 11.21
CA VAL A 39 12.43 -3.43 11.83
C VAL A 39 11.89 -3.67 13.24
N PRO A 40 12.51 -3.11 14.30
CA PRO A 40 12.00 -3.23 15.66
C PRO A 40 10.56 -2.73 15.80
N ILE A 41 9.72 -3.46 16.53
CA ILE A 41 8.29 -3.14 16.72
C ILE A 41 8.07 -1.70 17.20
N ASN A 42 8.94 -1.19 18.08
CA ASN A 42 8.88 0.19 18.56
C ASN A 42 9.00 1.21 17.41
N LYS A 43 9.92 0.99 16.46
CA LYS A 43 10.08 1.85 15.28
C LYS A 43 8.88 1.74 14.34
N GLN A 44 8.26 0.56 14.25
CA GLN A 44 7.03 0.38 13.47
C GLN A 44 5.87 1.19 14.08
N LEU A 45 5.71 1.14 15.40
CA LEU A 45 4.72 1.92 16.14
C LEU A 45 4.98 3.44 16.06
N ASP A 46 6.24 3.86 16.04
CA ASP A 46 6.61 5.27 15.80
C ASP A 46 6.23 5.73 14.39
N THR A 47 6.46 4.88 13.40
CA THR A 47 6.04 5.17 12.01
C THR A 47 4.52 5.31 11.91
N ILE A 48 3.78 4.43 12.60
CA ILE A 48 2.31 4.51 12.70
C ILE A 48 1.89 5.83 13.36
N THR A 49 2.57 6.25 14.43
CA THR A 49 2.31 7.54 15.09
C THR A 49 2.48 8.70 14.12
N ASN A 50 3.60 8.74 13.39
CA ASN A 50 3.89 9.79 12.42
C ASN A 50 2.88 9.78 11.27
N ARG A 51 2.47 8.60 10.81
CA ARG A 51 1.47 8.46 9.73
C ARG A 51 0.09 8.93 10.19
N LEU A 52 -0.30 8.64 11.43
CA LEU A 52 -1.54 9.16 12.01
C LEU A 52 -1.50 10.67 12.20
N MET A 53 -0.35 11.26 12.52
CA MET A 53 -0.19 12.71 12.63
C MET A 53 -0.19 13.42 11.27
N ALA A 54 -0.10 12.70 10.15
CA ALA A 54 -0.19 13.32 8.83
C ALA A 54 -1.62 13.79 8.54
N ASP A 55 -1.75 14.98 7.96
CA ASP A 55 -3.03 15.62 7.60
C ASP A 55 -3.82 14.85 6.52
N LEU A 56 -3.20 13.85 5.89
CA LEU A 56 -3.83 13.02 4.86
C LEU A 56 -4.95 12.11 5.41
N PHE A 57 -4.98 11.87 6.72
CA PHE A 57 -5.95 10.96 7.34
C PHE A 57 -7.01 11.74 8.11
N ASP A 58 -8.28 11.40 7.93
CA ASP A 58 -9.37 12.00 8.67
C ASP A 58 -9.30 11.68 10.17
N ASP A 59 -9.94 12.51 10.99
CA ASP A 59 -10.18 12.19 12.40
C ASP A 59 -11.13 10.98 12.51
N GLY A 60 -10.89 10.09 13.47
CA GLY A 60 -11.71 8.88 13.63
C GLY A 60 -11.01 7.74 14.37
N ILE A 61 -11.61 6.54 14.28
CA ILE A 61 -11.08 5.31 14.88
C ILE A 61 -10.23 4.55 13.87
N TYR A 62 -9.02 4.20 14.30
CA TYR A 62 -8.10 3.33 13.56
C TYR A 62 -7.79 2.09 14.38
N TYR A 63 -7.30 1.05 13.73
CA TYR A 63 -6.91 -0.20 14.37
C TYR A 63 -5.43 -0.48 14.14
N VAL A 64 -4.67 -0.59 15.21
CA VAL A 64 -3.31 -1.12 15.17
C VAL A 64 -3.37 -2.62 15.28
N LEU A 65 -2.93 -3.30 14.24
CA LEU A 65 -2.77 -4.74 14.20
C LEU A 65 -1.39 -5.09 14.71
N MET A 66 -1.28 -5.97 15.71
CA MET A 66 0.00 -6.48 16.20
C MET A 66 0.09 -7.98 16.02
N ALA A 67 1.23 -8.45 15.52
CA ALA A 67 1.48 -9.86 15.25
C ALA A 67 2.83 -10.32 15.82
N GLN A 68 2.85 -11.53 16.37
CA GLN A 68 4.06 -12.16 16.91
C GLN A 68 4.90 -12.86 15.83
N THR A 69 4.27 -13.22 14.70
CA THR A 69 4.88 -14.03 13.64
C THR A 69 4.57 -13.44 12.27
N ILE A 70 5.36 -13.81 11.25
CA ILE A 70 5.12 -13.48 9.83
C ILE A 70 4.04 -14.39 9.23
N ASN A 71 3.67 -15.47 9.93
CA ASN A 71 2.74 -16.44 9.39
C ASN A 71 1.35 -15.81 9.23
N LYS A 72 0.93 -15.68 7.96
CA LYS A 72 -0.36 -15.09 7.59
C LYS A 72 -1.56 -15.88 8.11
N SER A 73 -1.39 -17.13 8.53
CA SER A 73 -2.45 -17.97 9.10
C SER A 73 -2.79 -17.63 10.55
N LYS A 74 -1.93 -16.90 11.28
CA LYS A 74 -2.23 -16.46 12.65
C LYS A 74 -2.88 -15.07 12.58
N SER A 75 -4.07 -14.94 13.16
CA SER A 75 -4.76 -13.65 13.27
C SER A 75 -3.96 -12.68 14.12
N ALA A 76 -3.81 -11.45 13.64
CA ALA A 76 -3.18 -10.38 14.39
C ALA A 76 -4.17 -9.77 15.39
N ASP A 77 -3.65 -9.35 16.54
CA ASP A 77 -4.45 -8.72 17.58
C ASP A 77 -4.76 -7.28 17.18
N ARG A 78 -6.04 -6.90 17.31
CA ARG A 78 -6.57 -5.60 16.85
C ARG A 78 -6.77 -4.67 18.04
N TYR A 79 -6.05 -3.55 18.04
CA TYR A 79 -6.16 -2.54 19.09
C TYR A 79 -6.70 -1.23 18.53
N PRO A 80 -7.87 -0.78 18.97
CA PRO A 80 -8.42 0.48 18.51
C PRO A 80 -7.69 1.67 19.11
N ILE A 81 -7.43 2.66 18.27
CA ILE A 81 -6.81 3.94 18.61
C ILE A 81 -7.65 5.07 18.03
N VAL A 82 -7.59 6.25 18.64
CA VAL A 82 -8.37 7.42 18.22
C VAL A 82 -7.43 8.47 17.66
N LYS A 83 -7.76 9.01 16.50
CA LYS A 83 -7.16 10.22 15.93
C LYS A 83 -8.17 11.38 16.05
N GLY A 84 -7.73 12.48 16.67
CA GLY A 84 -8.48 13.73 16.74
C GLY A 84 -9.84 13.63 17.43
N LYS A 85 -10.84 14.37 16.92
CA LYS A 85 -12.19 14.41 17.51
C LYS A 85 -13.06 13.31 16.90
N LEU A 86 -13.63 12.46 17.74
CA LEU A 86 -14.58 11.43 17.31
C LEU A 86 -15.89 12.08 16.88
N ASN A 87 -16.34 11.80 15.66
CA ASN A 87 -17.71 12.11 15.29
C ASN A 87 -18.65 11.06 15.92
N PRO A 88 -19.91 11.41 16.23
CA PRO A 88 -20.87 10.47 16.82
C PRO A 88 -21.10 9.21 15.99
N ASP A 89 -20.91 9.28 14.66
CA ASP A 89 -21.02 8.14 13.76
C ASP A 89 -19.84 7.16 13.81
N ASP A 90 -18.66 7.59 14.28
CA ASP A 90 -17.47 6.71 14.41
C ASP A 90 -17.57 5.74 15.59
N LEU A 91 -18.53 5.97 16.50
CA LEU A 91 -18.81 5.12 17.65
C LEU A 91 -19.71 3.92 17.31
N LYS A 92 -20.26 3.85 16.09
CA LYS A 92 -20.94 2.65 15.62
C LYS A 92 -19.89 1.56 15.46
N GLU A 93 -19.95 0.58 16.36
CA GLU A 93 -19.16 -0.63 16.28
C GLU A 93 -19.24 -1.16 14.84
N PRO A 94 -18.12 -1.54 14.20
CA PRO A 94 -18.24 -2.47 13.10
C PRO A 94 -18.93 -3.69 13.70
N THR A 95 -20.15 -3.96 13.27
CA THR A 95 -20.94 -5.11 13.68
C THR A 95 -20.01 -6.30 13.70
N ASN A 96 -19.80 -6.89 14.88
CA ASN A 96 -19.14 -8.18 15.01
C ASN A 96 -20.03 -9.17 14.27
N THR A 97 -19.85 -9.29 12.96
CA THR A 97 -20.36 -10.43 12.23
C THR A 97 -19.58 -11.59 12.82
N PRO A 98 -20.25 -12.56 13.50
CA PRO A 98 -19.58 -13.77 13.93
C PRO A 98 -18.89 -14.34 12.70
N SER A 99 -17.63 -14.74 12.86
CA SER A 99 -16.80 -15.39 11.86
C SER A 99 -17.63 -16.44 11.15
N GLN A 100 -18.21 -16.09 10.01
CA GLN A 100 -18.66 -17.08 9.07
C GLN A 100 -17.41 -17.91 8.76
N PRO A 101 -17.51 -19.24 8.67
CA PRO A 101 -16.42 -20.01 8.08
C PRO A 101 -16.03 -19.26 6.82
N ILE A 102 -14.72 -18.99 6.68
CA ILE A 102 -14.18 -18.29 5.53
C ILE A 102 -14.55 -19.16 4.33
N THR A 103 -15.73 -18.95 3.75
CA THR A 103 -15.88 -19.13 2.33
C THR A 103 -14.87 -18.15 1.80
N ILE A 104 -13.75 -18.70 1.35
CA ILE A 104 -12.76 -18.01 0.58
C ILE A 104 -13.53 -17.60 -0.69
N VAL A 105 -14.30 -16.52 -0.60
CA VAL A 105 -14.44 -15.62 -1.72
C VAL A 105 -13.08 -14.96 -1.73
N GLN A 106 -12.10 -15.67 -2.31
CA GLN A 106 -10.96 -15.03 -2.92
C GLN A 106 -11.54 -13.78 -3.59
N PRO A 107 -11.08 -12.54 -3.29
CA PRO A 107 -11.36 -11.44 -4.21
C PRO A 107 -10.92 -12.01 -5.54
N ALA A 108 -11.87 -12.25 -6.46
CA ALA A 108 -11.70 -13.16 -7.59
C ALA A 108 -10.26 -13.01 -8.01
N GLN A 109 -9.42 -14.00 -7.67
CA GLN A 109 -8.04 -13.92 -8.13
C GLN A 109 -8.31 -13.84 -9.62
N GLU A 110 -7.97 -12.71 -10.25
CA GLU A 110 -7.85 -12.68 -11.69
C GLU A 110 -6.70 -13.64 -11.94
N VAL A 111 -7.03 -14.94 -11.89
CA VAL A 111 -6.27 -16.02 -12.44
C VAL A 111 -6.19 -15.55 -13.87
N LEU A 112 -5.02 -15.00 -14.22
CA LEU A 112 -4.74 -14.49 -15.55
C LEU A 112 -5.16 -15.61 -16.49
N THR A 113 -6.34 -15.50 -17.07
CA THR A 113 -6.85 -16.55 -17.93
C THR A 113 -5.87 -16.62 -19.08
N TYR A 114 -5.69 -17.81 -19.67
CA TYR A 114 -4.78 -17.96 -20.80
C TYR A 114 -5.07 -16.90 -21.90
N GLU A 115 -6.34 -16.56 -22.09
CA GLU A 115 -6.79 -15.48 -22.97
C GLU A 115 -6.34 -14.08 -22.53
N ALA A 116 -6.44 -13.75 -21.24
CA ALA A 116 -5.93 -12.47 -20.72
C ALA A 116 -4.41 -12.38 -20.84
N ALA A 117 -3.69 -13.46 -20.55
CA ALA A 117 -2.24 -13.54 -20.72
C ALA A 117 -1.83 -13.33 -22.18
N LEU A 118 -2.55 -13.96 -23.12
CA LEU A 118 -2.31 -13.82 -24.56
C LEU A 118 -2.57 -12.38 -25.03
N LYS A 119 -3.66 -11.75 -24.56
CA LYS A 119 -3.99 -10.36 -24.88
C LYS A 119 -2.94 -9.38 -24.34
N TYR A 120 -2.46 -9.60 -23.12
CA TYR A 120 -1.36 -8.80 -22.56
C TYR A 120 -0.06 -9.01 -23.35
N GLN A 121 0.22 -10.24 -23.78
CA GLN A 121 1.41 -10.53 -24.58
C GLN A 121 1.35 -9.85 -25.96
N GLN A 122 0.20 -9.82 -26.61
CA GLN A 122 -0.03 -9.05 -27.84
C GLN A 122 0.17 -7.56 -27.59
N THR A 123 -0.43 -7.01 -26.54
CA THR A 123 -0.28 -5.59 -26.18
C THR A 123 1.18 -5.22 -25.91
N ILE A 124 1.93 -6.09 -25.23
CA ILE A 124 3.37 -5.89 -24.99
C ILE A 124 4.15 -5.90 -26.31
N SER A 125 3.78 -6.78 -27.26
CA SER A 125 4.41 -6.82 -28.58
C SER A 125 4.14 -5.55 -29.37
N ASP A 126 2.90 -5.07 -29.37
CA ASP A 126 2.51 -3.84 -30.07
C ASP A 126 3.22 -2.63 -29.49
N LEU A 127 3.24 -2.49 -28.15
CA LEU A 127 3.95 -1.42 -27.46
C LEU A 127 5.46 -1.45 -27.75
N LYS A 128 6.07 -2.63 -27.84
CA LYS A 128 7.49 -2.75 -28.22
C LYS A 128 7.75 -2.27 -29.65
N ASN A 129 6.85 -2.58 -30.58
CA ASN A 129 6.95 -2.11 -31.96
C ASN A 129 6.78 -0.59 -32.05
N ASP A 130 5.84 -0.02 -31.29
CA ASP A 130 5.66 1.43 -31.22
C ASP A 130 6.88 2.14 -30.62
N ILE A 131 7.48 1.58 -29.57
CA ILE A 131 8.74 2.10 -29.00
C ILE A 131 9.85 2.10 -30.06
N ALA A 132 10.05 0.99 -30.76
CA ALA A 132 11.07 0.89 -31.80
C ALA A 132 10.83 1.90 -32.94
N ARG A 133 9.58 2.12 -33.34
CA ARG A 133 9.22 3.13 -34.35
C ARG A 133 9.55 4.54 -33.86
N LEU A 134 9.14 4.87 -32.64
CA LEU A 134 9.37 6.19 -32.05
C LEU A 134 10.86 6.46 -31.82
N GLU A 135 11.65 5.45 -31.46
CA GLU A 135 13.11 5.58 -31.35
C GLU A 135 13.75 5.88 -32.71
N LEU A 136 13.32 5.19 -33.77
CA LEU A 136 13.82 5.43 -35.12
C LEU A 136 13.45 6.83 -35.63
N GLU A 137 12.20 7.26 -35.39
CA GLU A 137 11.74 8.61 -35.73
C GLU A 137 12.52 9.68 -34.96
N LYS A 138 12.77 9.46 -33.66
CA LYS A 138 13.59 10.34 -32.84
C LYS A 138 15.01 10.45 -33.40
N THR A 139 15.64 9.33 -33.75
CA THR A 139 16.99 9.35 -34.33
C THR A 139 17.01 10.10 -35.66
N SER A 140 16.04 9.86 -36.54
CA SER A 140 15.97 10.57 -37.82
C SER A 140 15.76 12.08 -37.65
N LEU A 141 14.89 12.49 -36.71
CA LEU A 141 14.69 13.91 -36.40
C LEU A 141 15.95 14.55 -35.78
N GLN A 142 16.69 13.81 -34.96
CA GLN A 142 17.96 14.28 -34.42
C GLN A 142 19.03 14.46 -35.50
N GLU A 143 19.11 13.54 -36.46
CA GLU A 143 20.01 13.67 -37.62
C GLU A 143 19.63 14.89 -38.48
N GLN A 144 18.34 15.07 -38.79
CA GLN A 144 17.86 16.25 -39.52
C GLN A 144 18.14 17.57 -38.78
N LEU A 145 17.98 17.57 -37.45
CA LEU A 145 18.31 18.74 -36.63
C LEU A 145 19.81 19.06 -36.69
N GLN A 146 20.65 18.03 -36.61
CA GLN A 146 22.10 18.19 -36.69
C GLN A 146 22.54 18.71 -38.07
N GLU A 147 22.00 18.14 -39.15
CA GLU A 147 22.29 18.56 -40.51
C GLU A 147 21.87 20.02 -40.75
N ALA A 148 20.70 20.43 -40.26
CA ALA A 148 20.24 21.83 -40.34
C ALA A 148 21.09 22.80 -39.50
N LEU A 149 21.65 22.34 -38.37
CA LEU A 149 22.56 23.15 -37.56
C LEU A 149 23.91 23.32 -38.28
N ASP A 150 24.45 22.23 -38.83
CA ASP A 150 25.72 22.23 -39.55
C ASP A 150 25.64 23.10 -40.82
N GLU A 151 24.55 23.03 -41.59
CA GLU A 151 24.32 23.89 -42.77
C GLU A 151 24.22 25.39 -42.42
N ASN A 152 23.65 25.72 -41.26
CA ASN A 152 23.51 27.09 -40.79
C ASN A 152 24.84 27.67 -40.29
N GLU A 153 25.72 26.84 -39.69
CA GLU A 153 27.09 27.24 -39.31
C GLU A 153 28.02 27.40 -40.52
N LEU A 154 27.76 26.69 -41.63
CA LEU A 154 28.51 26.83 -42.89
C LEU A 154 28.10 28.06 -43.72
N SER A 155 26.94 28.66 -43.43
CA SER A 155 26.36 29.78 -44.18
C SER A 155 26.52 31.15 -43.50
N GLY A 156 27.10 31.20 -42.29
CA GLY A 156 27.39 32.43 -41.52
C GLY A 156 28.86 32.81 -41.56
#